data_AF-A0A359CRK5-F1
#
_entry.id   AF-A0A359CRK5-F1
#
_cell.length_a   1.000
_cell.length_b   1.000
_cell.length_c   1.000
_cell.angle_alpha   90.00
_cell.angle_beta   90.00
_cell.angle_gamma   90.00
#
_symmetry.space_group_name_H-M   'P 1'
#
loop_
_entity.id
_entity.type
_entity.pdbx_description
1 polymer ?
#
loop_
_entity_poly.entity_id
_entity_poly.type
_entity_poly.pdbx_seq_one_letter_code
_entity_poly.pdbx_strand_id
1 'polypeptide(L)'
;MLELVNLFKDIFIQNKPELLNERIAKVMGTEIEELISFTNGIERDYEAVVNAVCLPYSSGIAEGNVNKIKVIKRVIYGRRSFKALRSKTIQFEKIQKIN
;
A
#
# COMPACT_ATOMS: atom_id res chain seq x y z
N MET A 1 -5.50 18.64 -7.84
CA MET A 1 -5.42 17.39 -7.05
C MET A 1 -4.80 16.24 -7.85
N LEU A 2 -5.34 15.83 -9.00
CA LEU A 2 -4.80 14.73 -9.82
C LEU A 2 -3.32 14.94 -10.23
N GLU A 3 -2.97 16.17 -10.63
CA GLU A 3 -1.60 16.58 -10.95
C GLU A 3 -0.61 16.35 -9.78
N LEU A 4 -1.05 16.62 -8.55
CA LEU A 4 -0.22 16.44 -7.36
C LEU A 4 -0.04 14.96 -7.02
N VAL A 5 -1.04 14.12 -7.30
CA VAL A 5 -0.92 12.66 -7.13
C VAL A 5 0.04 12.07 -8.16
N ASN A 6 -0.03 12.51 -9.41
CA ASN A 6 0.86 12.05 -10.47
C ASN A 6 2.33 12.42 -10.18
N LEU A 7 2.56 13.59 -9.58
CA LEU A 7 3.87 14.05 -9.13
C LEU A 7 4.61 13.01 -8.25
N PHE A 8 3.89 12.35 -7.33
CA PHE A 8 4.45 11.29 -6.48
C PHE A 8 4.59 9.97 -7.22
N LYS A 9 3.65 9.62 -8.11
CA LYS A 9 3.76 8.40 -8.94
C LYS A 9 5.01 8.41 -9.80
N ASP A 10 5.36 9.56 -10.36
CA ASP A 10 6.53 9.72 -11.21
C ASP A 10 7.84 9.38 -10.48
N ILE A 11 7.91 9.57 -9.16
CA ILE A 11 9.07 9.18 -8.34
C ILE A 11 9.31 7.68 -8.43
N PHE A 12 8.25 6.88 -8.29
CA PHE A 12 8.30 5.42 -8.34
C PHE A 12 8.48 4.90 -9.76
N ILE A 13 7.92 5.57 -10.78
CA ILE A 13 8.10 5.18 -12.18
C ILE A 13 9.53 5.44 -12.65
N GLN A 14 10.13 6.56 -12.21
CA GLN A 14 11.46 6.97 -12.63
C GLN A 14 12.58 6.46 -11.72
N ASN A 15 12.25 5.84 -10.58
CA ASN A 15 13.20 5.42 -9.53
C ASN A 15 14.15 6.54 -9.07
N LYS A 16 13.59 7.74 -8.85
CA LYS A 16 14.34 8.95 -8.48
C LYS A 16 13.97 9.44 -7.08
N PRO A 17 14.49 8.83 -6.02
CA PRO A 17 14.19 9.22 -4.64
C PRO A 17 14.62 10.67 -4.33
N GLU A 18 15.58 11.23 -5.06
CA GLU A 18 16.07 12.60 -4.89
C GLU A 18 14.98 13.65 -5.13
N LEU A 19 13.96 13.34 -5.93
CA LEU A 19 12.85 14.24 -6.22
C LEU A 19 11.84 14.33 -5.06
N LEU A 20 11.93 13.45 -4.07
CA LEU A 20 10.94 13.36 -2.99
C LEU A 20 10.86 14.64 -2.17
N ASN A 21 12.00 15.24 -1.81
CA ASN A 21 12.06 16.48 -1.04
C ASN A 21 11.47 17.67 -1.82
N GLU A 22 11.77 17.75 -3.12
CA GLU A 22 11.21 18.78 -4.00
C GLU A 22 9.68 18.66 -4.09
N ARG A 23 9.18 17.42 -4.20
CA ARG A 23 7.74 17.15 -4.29
C ARG A 23 7.01 17.45 -2.98
N ILE A 24 7.60 17.11 -1.84
CA ILE A 24 7.07 17.45 -0.51
C ILE A 24 6.98 18.98 -0.37
N ALA A 25 8.05 19.72 -0.67
CA ALA A 25 8.06 21.17 -0.58
C ALA A 25 6.97 21.82 -1.47
N LYS A 26 6.76 21.29 -2.68
CA LYS A 26 5.72 21.76 -3.60
C LYS A 26 4.30 21.56 -3.03
N VAL A 27 4.07 20.47 -2.30
CA VAL A 27 2.77 20.17 -1.70
C VAL A 27 2.54 20.97 -0.42
N MET A 28 3.58 21.18 0.38
CA MET A 28 3.52 22.04 1.57
C MET A 28 3.19 23.50 1.25
N GLY A 29 3.50 23.96 0.03
CA GLY A 29 3.08 25.28 -0.47
C GLY A 29 1.61 25.36 -0.91
N THR A 30 0.84 24.28 -0.81
CA THR A 30 -0.60 24.26 -1.12
C THR A 30 -1.42 24.35 0.17
N GLU A 31 -2.65 24.87 0.11
CA GLU A 31 -3.56 24.96 1.26
C GLU A 31 -4.45 23.71 1.42
N ILE A 32 -3.99 22.54 0.94
CA ILE A 32 -4.78 21.30 0.96
C ILE A 32 -4.32 20.45 2.15
N GLU A 33 -5.10 20.47 3.24
CA GLU A 33 -4.79 19.77 4.49
C GLU A 33 -4.52 18.27 4.32
N GLU A 34 -5.29 17.59 3.45
CA GLU A 34 -5.12 16.15 3.24
C GLU A 34 -3.77 15.82 2.61
N LEU A 35 -3.26 16.69 1.73
CA LEU A 35 -1.97 16.50 1.08
C LEU A 35 -0.81 16.87 2.00
N ILE A 36 -0.99 17.89 2.84
CA ILE A 36 -0.03 18.22 3.91
C ILE A 36 0.07 17.08 4.92
N SER A 37 -1.06 16.50 5.33
CA SER A 37 -1.10 15.34 6.23
C SER A 37 -0.41 14.12 5.61
N PHE A 38 -0.60 13.92 4.30
CA PHE A 38 0.08 12.87 3.54
C PHE A 38 1.60 13.07 3.50
N THR A 39 2.09 14.29 3.23
CA THR A 39 3.53 14.57 3.24
C THR A 39 4.14 14.40 4.62
N ASN A 40 3.45 14.79 5.68
CA ASN A 40 3.88 14.51 7.05
C ASN A 40 4.02 12.99 7.32
N GLY A 41 3.14 12.18 6.73
CA GLY A 41 3.25 10.73 6.75
C GLY A 41 4.53 10.23 6.06
N ILE A 42 4.81 10.74 4.85
CA ILE A 42 6.03 10.42 4.12
C ILE A 42 7.28 10.81 4.90
N GLU A 43 7.30 11.99 5.51
CA GLU A 43 8.47 12.46 6.28
C GLU A 43 8.74 11.58 7.50
N ARG A 44 7.70 11.09 8.19
CA ARG A 44 7.87 10.14 9.30
C ARG A 44 8.49 8.82 8.87
N ASP A 45 8.12 8.35 7.68
CA ASP A 45 8.58 7.07 7.11
C ASP A 45 9.61 7.26 5.98
N TYR A 46 10.37 8.36 6.01
CA TYR A 46 11.19 8.82 4.88
C TYR A 46 12.14 7.75 4.35
N GLU A 47 12.91 7.11 5.24
CA GLU A 47 13.84 6.05 4.86
C GLU A 47 13.12 4.85 4.22
N ALA A 48 11.93 4.49 4.73
CA ALA A 48 11.14 3.40 4.18
C ALA A 48 10.63 3.75 2.76
N VAL A 49 10.20 5.00 2.54
CA VAL A 49 9.75 5.48 1.24
C VAL A 49 10.92 5.51 0.24
N VAL A 50 12.08 6.03 0.63
CA VAL A 50 13.28 6.00 -0.22
C VAL A 50 13.68 4.56 -0.57
N ASN A 51 13.69 3.66 0.41
CA ASN A 51 13.98 2.24 0.18
C ASN A 51 12.94 1.58 -0.74
N ALA A 52 11.67 1.95 -0.64
CA ALA A 52 10.62 1.46 -1.52
C ALA A 52 10.79 1.90 -2.99
N VAL A 53 11.48 3.01 -3.24
CA VAL A 53 11.82 3.49 -4.59
C VAL A 53 13.12 2.84 -5.09
N CYS A 54 14.12 2.69 -4.23
CA CYS A 54 15.44 2.20 -4.64
C CYS A 54 15.53 0.68 -4.79
N LEU A 55 14.80 -0.06 -3.97
CA LEU A 55 14.92 -1.51 -3.90
C LEU A 55 13.98 -2.20 -4.90
N PRO A 56 14.38 -3.36 -5.45
CA PRO A 56 13.54 -4.12 -6.38
C PRO A 56 12.41 -4.91 -5.68
N TYR A 57 12.22 -4.70 -4.38
CA TYR A 57 11.23 -5.43 -3.59
C TYR A 57 9.87 -4.73 -3.63
N SER A 58 8.80 -5.51 -3.77
CA SER A 58 7.43 -5.00 -3.67
C SER A 58 6.66 -5.68 -2.54
N SER A 59 5.79 -4.93 -1.87
CA SER A 59 4.80 -5.46 -0.92
C SER A 59 3.65 -6.21 -1.62
N GLY A 60 3.60 -6.21 -2.96
CA GLY A 60 2.44 -6.68 -3.74
C GLY A 60 2.02 -8.12 -3.44
N ILE A 61 2.97 -9.05 -3.25
CA ILE A 61 2.65 -10.44 -2.87
C ILE A 61 2.02 -10.50 -1.48
N ALA A 62 2.59 -9.76 -0.52
CA ALA A 62 2.07 -9.70 0.85
C ALA A 62 0.68 -9.06 0.87
N GLU A 63 0.49 -7.95 0.17
CA GLU A 63 -0.80 -7.27 0.02
C GLU A 63 -1.85 -8.15 -0.66
N GLY A 64 -1.46 -8.91 -1.70
CA GLY A 64 -2.32 -9.89 -2.37
C GLY A 64 -2.82 -10.95 -1.39
N ASN A 65 -1.94 -11.52 -0.57
CA ASN A 65 -2.30 -12.48 0.46
C ASN A 65 -3.21 -11.88 1.53
N VAL A 66 -2.91 -10.66 2.00
CA VAL A 66 -3.74 -9.92 2.95
C VAL A 66 -5.13 -9.66 2.35
N ASN A 67 -5.23 -9.31 1.07
CA ASN A 67 -6.50 -9.07 0.41
C ASN A 67 -7.33 -10.35 0.29
N LYS A 68 -6.72 -11.48 -0.09
CA LYS A 68 -7.38 -12.80 -0.07
C LYS A 68 -7.97 -13.12 1.30
N ILE A 69 -7.19 -12.93 2.37
CA ILE A 69 -7.65 -13.15 3.74
C ILE A 69 -8.80 -12.20 4.10
N LYS A 70 -8.71 -10.91 3.73
CA LYS A 70 -9.79 -9.93 3.94
C LYS A 70 -11.08 -10.36 3.23
N VAL A 71 -11.00 -10.90 2.01
CA VAL A 71 -12.17 -11.44 1.29
C VAL A 71 -12.78 -12.63 2.02
N ILE A 72 -11.97 -13.60 2.43
CA ILE A 72 -12.44 -14.77 3.19
C ILE A 72 -13.13 -14.32 4.49
N LYS A 73 -12.55 -13.35 5.20
CA LYS A 73 -13.12 -12.77 6.41
C LYS A 73 -14.50 -12.14 6.17
N ARG A 74 -14.71 -11.48 5.01
CA ARG A 74 -16.02 -10.94 4.60
C ARG A 74 -17.02 -12.05 4.27
N VAL A 75 -16.60 -13.11 3.57
CA VAL A 75 -17.45 -14.27 3.24
C VAL A 75 -17.93 -14.99 4.50
N ILE A 76 -17.11 -15.06 5.55
CA ILE A 76 -17.52 -15.66 6.84
C ILE A 76 -18.25 -14.68 7.77
N TYR A 77 -18.66 -13.51 7.29
CA TYR A 77 -19.34 -12.45 8.06
C TYR A 77 -18.58 -12.05 9.33
N GLY A 78 -17.25 -12.04 9.28
CA GLY A 78 -16.41 -11.61 10.40
C GLY A 78 -16.42 -12.54 11.62
N ARG A 79 -16.89 -13.80 11.50
CA ARG A 79 -16.81 -14.80 12.58
C ARG A 79 -15.38 -14.86 13.14
N ARG A 80 -15.25 -14.55 14.44
CA ARG A 80 -14.00 -14.08 15.06
C ARG A 80 -13.00 -15.16 15.50
N SER A 81 -13.22 -16.45 15.22
CA SER A 81 -12.25 -17.47 15.63
C SER A 81 -11.17 -17.67 14.56
N PHE A 82 -9.91 -17.68 14.99
CA PHE A 82 -8.78 -18.04 14.13
C PHE A 82 -8.97 -19.42 13.50
N LYS A 83 -9.55 -20.37 14.26
CA LYS A 83 -9.89 -21.71 13.76
C LYS A 83 -10.83 -21.66 12.56
N ALA A 84 -11.89 -20.84 12.61
CA ALA A 84 -12.84 -20.71 11.50
C ALA A 84 -12.18 -20.05 10.27
N LEU A 85 -11.39 -19.00 10.48
CA LEU A 85 -10.67 -18.32 9.40
C LEU A 85 -9.67 -19.28 8.72
N ARG A 86 -8.85 -19.99 9.52
CA ARG A 86 -7.87 -20.97 9.03
C ARG A 86 -8.53 -22.08 8.23
N SER A 87 -9.59 -22.70 8.76
CA SER A 87 -10.32 -23.76 8.06
C SER A 87 -10.88 -23.26 6.72
N LYS A 88 -11.43 -22.04 6.69
CA LYS A 88 -11.99 -21.46 5.47
C LYS A 88 -10.90 -21.10 4.46
N THR A 89 -9.77 -20.55 4.88
CA THR A 89 -8.62 -20.25 4.01
C THR A 89 -8.09 -21.52 3.35
N ILE A 90 -7.88 -22.60 4.11
CA ILE A 90 -7.44 -23.89 3.54
C ILE A 90 -8.46 -24.43 2.53
N GLN A 91 -9.75 -24.30 2.82
CA GLN A 91 -10.81 -24.70 1.88
C GLN A 91 -10.75 -23.90 0.57
N PHE A 92 -10.63 -22.58 0.64
CA PHE A 92 -10.57 -21.71 -0.55
C PHE A 92 -9.33 -21.97 -1.41
N GLU A 93 -8.17 -22.17 -0.79
CA GLU A 93 -6.93 -22.52 -1.50
C GLU A 93 -7.05 -23.86 -2.25
N LYS A 94 -7.75 -24.85 -1.67
CA LYS A 94 -8.02 -26.13 -2.35
C LYS A 94 -8.93 -25.95 -3.57
N ILE A 95 -9.96 -25.11 -3.48
CA ILE A 95 -10.89 -24.84 -4.58
C ILE A 95 -10.17 -24.15 -5.75
N GLN A 96 -9.27 -23.20 -5.46
CA GLN A 96 -8.52 -22.49 -6.51
C GLN A 96 -7.51 -23.37 -7.25
N LYS A 97 -6.98 -24.44 -6.63
CA LYS A 97 -6.03 -25.37 -7.26
C LYS A 97 -6.67 -26.43 -8.16
N ILE A 98 -7.99 -26.58 -8.12
CA ILE A 98 -8.74 -27.57 -8.90
C ILE A 98 -9.15 -27.01 -10.27
N ASN A 99 -9.08 -25.69 -10.44
CA ASN A 99 -9.24 -24.99 -11.72
C ASN A 99 -7.88 -24.58 -12.27
#